data_AF-A0A5C5RDU7-F1
#
_entry.id   AF-A0A5C5RDU7-F1
#
_cell.length_a   1.000
_cell.length_b   1.000
_cell.length_c   1.000
_cell.angle_alpha   90.00
_cell.angle_beta   90.00
_cell.angle_gamma   90.00
#
_symmetry.space_group_name_H-M   'P 1'
#
loop_
_entity.id
_entity.type
_entity.pdbx_description
1 polymer ?
#
loop_
_entity_poly.entity_id
_entity_poly.type
_entity_poly.pdbx_seq_one_letter_code
_entity_poly.pdbx_strand_id
1 'polypeptide(L)' 'VDYSQVEGLSIEIQERLNQAQPETLGQASRIQGVTPAAISLILVHLRKGKLPVKNREKD' A
#
# COMPACT_ATOMS: atom_id res chain seq x y z
N VAL A 1 -2.14 6.44 -3.29
CA VAL A 1 -0.81 5.78 -3.35
C VAL A 1 -0.93 4.60 -4.30
N ASP A 2 0.08 4.31 -5.11
CA ASP A 2 0.08 3.07 -5.91
C ASP A 2 0.86 1.96 -5.19
N TYR A 3 0.13 1.01 -4.62
CA TYR A 3 0.70 -0.11 -3.87
C TYR A 3 1.24 -1.23 -4.77
N SER A 4 1.02 -1.18 -6.09
CA SER A 4 1.59 -2.15 -7.03
C SER A 4 3.12 -2.08 -7.07
N GLN A 5 3.67 -0.93 -6.68
CA GLN A 5 5.11 -0.65 -6.67
C GLN A 5 5.80 -1.10 -5.37
N VAL A 6 5.06 -1.69 -4.42
CA VAL A 6 5.67 -2.20 -3.18
C VAL A 6 6.15 -3.62 -3.42
N GLU A 7 7.46 -3.75 -3.63
CA GLU A 7 8.12 -5.04 -3.78
C GLU A 7 7.90 -5.91 -2.52
N GLY A 8 7.58 -7.18 -2.74
CA GLY A 8 7.34 -8.16 -1.68
C GLY A 8 5.90 -8.22 -1.15
N LEU A 9 5.00 -7.31 -1.55
CA LEU A 9 3.57 -7.52 -1.35
C LEU A 9 3.05 -8.53 -2.37
N SER A 10 2.13 -9.41 -1.95
CA SER A 10 1.39 -10.25 -2.88
C SER A 10 0.40 -9.41 -3.69
N ILE A 11 0.06 -9.89 -4.89
CA ILE A 11 -0.91 -9.24 -5.79
C ILE A 11 -2.24 -8.98 -5.07
N GLU A 12 -2.77 -9.97 -4.35
CA GLU A 12 -4.01 -9.83 -3.56
C GLU A 12 -3.94 -8.67 -2.55
N ILE A 13 -2.80 -8.49 -1.87
CA ILE A 13 -2.63 -7.42 -0.90
C ILE A 13 -2.44 -6.06 -1.59
N GLN A 14 -1.72 -6.01 -2.71
CA GLN A 14 -1.61 -4.81 -3.52
C GLN A 14 -2.98 -4.36 -4.03
N GLU A 15 -3.81 -5.28 -4.53
CA GLU A 15 -5.17 -5.02 -4.99
C GLU A 15 -6.06 -4.50 -3.86
N ARG A 16 -6.08 -5.19 -2.70
CA ARG A 16 -6.86 -4.76 -1.53
C ARG A 16 -6.46 -3.37 -1.04
N LEU A 17 -5.15 -3.08 -0.96
CA LEU A 17 -4.65 -1.76 -0.56
C LEU A 17 -4.98 -0.69 -1.61
N ASN A 18 -4.85 -1.02 -2.90
CA ASN A 18 -5.18 -0.10 -3.98
C ASN A 18 -6.69 0.19 -4.07
N GLN A 19 -7.54 -0.77 -3.71
CA GLN A 19 -8.99 -0.57 -3.62
C GLN A 19 -9.37 0.23 -2.38
N ALA A 20 -8.81 -0.10 -1.22
CA ALA A 20 -9.14 0.57 0.04
C ALA A 20 -8.56 1.99 0.17
N GLN A 21 -7.46 2.28 -0.55
CA GLN A 21 -6.72 3.55 -0.47
C GLN A 21 -6.56 4.08 0.98
N PRO A 22 -5.98 3.29 1.91
CA PRO A 22 -5.86 3.70 3.29
C PRO A 22 -4.97 4.94 3.42
N GLU A 23 -5.41 5.93 4.21
CA GLU A 23 -4.67 7.18 4.44
C GLU A 23 -3.54 7.01 5.45
N THR A 24 -3.65 5.99 6.31
CA THR A 24 -2.68 5.70 7.36
C THR A 24 -2.29 4.23 7.40
N LEU A 25 -1.10 3.94 7.93
CA LEU A 25 -0.67 2.55 8.15
C LEU A 25 -1.60 1.80 9.13
N GLY A 26 -2.21 2.51 10.08
CA GLY A 26 -3.19 1.93 11.01
C GLY A 26 -4.52 1.56 10.34
N GLN A 27 -4.91 2.27 9.28
CA GLN A 27 -6.04 1.84 8.43
C GLN A 27 -5.63 0.64 7.58
N ALA A 28 -4.45 0.69 6.96
CA ALA A 28 -3.93 -0.41 6.16
C ALA A 28 -3.84 -1.73 6.95
N SER A 29 -3.42 -1.67 8.22
CA SER A 29 -3.27 -2.85 9.09
C SER A 29 -4.59 -3.52 9.46
N ARG A 30 -5.74 -2.87 9.25
CA ARG A 30 -7.08 -3.44 9.51
C ARG A 30 -7.69 -4.10 8.28
N ILE A 31 -7.09 -3.94 7.11
CA ILE A 31 -7.57 -4.59 5.89
C ILE A 31 -7.33 -6.10 6.00
N GLN A 32 -8.34 -6.88 5.65
CA GLN A 32 -8.29 -8.33 5.76
C GLN A 32 -7.10 -8.92 5.00
N GLY A 33 -6.37 -9.82 5.65
CA GLY A 33 -5.18 -10.48 5.09
C GLY A 33 -3.91 -9.61 5.10
N VAL A 34 -4.00 -8.31 5.44
CA VAL A 34 -2.79 -7.50 5.64
C VAL A 34 -2.09 -7.95 6.92
N THR A 35 -0.83 -8.33 6.77
CA THR A 35 0.01 -8.81 7.87
C THR A 35 0.96 -7.71 8.37
N PRO A 36 1.52 -7.84 9.59
CA PRO A 36 2.56 -6.92 10.07
C PRO A 36 3.78 -6.83 9.14
N ALA A 37 4.12 -7.92 8.42
CA ALA A 37 5.18 -7.93 7.44
C ALA A 37 4.86 -7.03 6.23
N ALA A 38 3.62 -7.07 5.72
CA ALA A 38 3.16 -6.18 4.66
C ALA A 38 3.24 -4.70 5.08
N ILE A 39 2.86 -4.37 6.31
CA ILE A 39 3.00 -3.01 6.85
C ILE A 39 4.47 -2.58 6.91
N SER A 40 5.37 -3.48 7.29
CA SER A 40 6.81 -3.21 7.31
C SER A 40 7.36 -2.91 5.91
N LEU A 41 6.92 -3.64 4.89
CA LEU A 41 7.29 -3.39 3.49
C LEU A 41 6.82 -2.01 3.02
N ILE A 42 5.60 -1.61 3.33
CA ILE A 42 5.08 -0.27 3.01
C ILE A 42 5.94 0.80 3.71
N LEU A 43 6.24 0.63 5.00
CA LEU A 43 7.06 1.58 5.75
C LEU A 43 8.46 1.75 5.15
N VAL A 44 9.11 0.66 4.74
CA VAL A 44 10.41 0.70 4.06
C VAL A 44 10.34 1.49 2.76
N HIS A 45 9.31 1.27 1.95
CA HIS A 45 9.13 1.98 0.68
C HIS A 45 8.84 3.48 0.88
N LEU A 46 8.04 3.83 1.90
CA LEU A 46 7.76 5.22 2.27
C LEU A 46 9.04 5.93 2.68
N ARG A 47 9.87 5.30 3.53
CA ARG A 47 11.16 5.85 3.96
C ARG A 47 12.14 6.04 2.81
N LYS A 48 12.08 5.19 1.78
CA LYS A 48 12.91 5.31 0.57
C LYS A 48 12.36 6.32 -0.44
N GLY A 49 11.18 6.91 -0.21
CA GLY A 49 10.52 7.80 -1.17
C GLY A 49 10.12 7.10 -2.48
N LYS A 50 9.98 5.76 -2.46
CA LYS A 50 9.72 4.94 -3.65
C LYS A 50 8.24 4.70 -3.95
N LEU A 51 7.34 5.16 -3.07
CA LEU A 51 5.91 4.96 -3.23
C LEU A 51 5.31 6.13 -4.01
N PRO A 52 4.91 5.93 -5.28
CA PRO A 52 4.35 7.01 -6.05
C PRO A 52 2.94 7.37 -5.58
N VAL A 53 2.64 8.66 -5.62
CA VAL A 53 1.27 9.14 -5.47
C VAL A 53 0.53 8.79 -6.75
N LYS A 54 -0.54 8.00 -6.63
CA LYS A 54 -1.42 7.71 -7.76
C LYS A 54 -2.03 9.03 -8.21
N ASN A 55 -1.68 9.49 -9.41
CA ASN A 55 -2.35 10.63 -10.02
C ASN A 55 -3.82 10.23 -10.18
N ARG A 56 -4.73 10.95 -9.50
CA ARG A 56 -6.15 10.83 -9.81
C ARG A 56 -6.29 11.44 -11.20
N GLU A 57 -6.42 10.62 -12.23
CA GLU A 57 -6.92 11.10 -13.51
C GLU A 57 -8.25 11.79 -13.21
N LYS A 58 -8.30 13.08 -13.53
CA LYS A 58 -9.53 13.87 -13.45
C LYS A 58 -10.39 13.40 -14.62
N ASP A 59 -11.36 12.54 -14.32
CA ASP A 59 -12.58 12.43 -15.11
C ASP A 59 -13.57 13.51 -14.67
#